data_AF-A0A841N128-F1
#
_entry.id   AF-A0A841N128-F1
#
_cell.length_a   1.000
_cell.length_b   1.000
_cell.length_c   1.000
_cell.angle_alpha   90.00
_cell.angle_beta   90.00
_cell.angle_gamma   90.00
#
_symmetry.space_group_name_H-M   'P 1'
#
loop_
_entity.id
_entity.type
_entity.pdbx_description
1 polymer ?
#
loop_
_entity_poly.entity_id
_entity_poly.type
_entity_poly.pdbx_seq_one_letter_code
_entity_poly.pdbx_strand_id
1 'polypeptide(L)'
;MKLIKYLFLLGFFAIGKSQVLSVPQTIQEQDQWCWAAASKTVLDYYGYPKQQCEIAEYTRTTATFHNFGSTKCCISASAGCNYWNYLSGSSGSIQNILSNFGSITTSSSNSSLTLSQISTEISNKRPFVIRWGWAAGGGHFVVGHGVSGNNVYYMDPWFGEGKHISTYSWVVADGNHTWTHTLKMTKNPNRTTFKQSQAENNDAVSTSATEISPNPAKDFINIKSESEISSYTFTSLNGNTPVKDQKFEKDKNIDVSFLQSGIYIVNLKTADGENISAKFIKE
;
A
#
# COMPACT_ATOMS: atom_id res chain seq x y z
N MET A 1 -36.34 16.93 -55.38
CA MET A 1 -36.51 16.36 -54.03
C MET A 1 -35.21 15.63 -53.66
N LYS A 2 -34.28 16.27 -52.93
CA LYS A 2 -32.98 15.69 -52.56
C LYS A 2 -33.10 15.01 -51.19
N LEU A 3 -32.98 13.69 -51.14
CA LEU A 3 -32.89 12.93 -49.89
C LEU A 3 -31.52 13.17 -49.25
N ILE A 4 -31.50 13.83 -48.09
CA ILE A 4 -30.33 13.91 -47.21
C ILE A 4 -30.32 12.63 -46.36
N LYS A 5 -29.38 11.72 -46.64
CA LYS A 5 -29.11 10.56 -45.78
C LYS A 5 -28.34 11.03 -44.54
N TYR A 6 -29.01 11.10 -43.40
CA TYR A 6 -28.36 11.26 -42.10
C TYR A 6 -27.63 9.96 -41.76
N LEU A 7 -26.30 9.97 -41.87
CA LEU A 7 -25.44 8.91 -41.36
C LEU A 7 -25.38 9.07 -39.84
N PHE A 8 -26.16 8.28 -39.11
CA PHE A 8 -26.01 8.14 -37.66
C PHE A 8 -24.67 7.42 -37.38
N LEU A 9 -23.63 8.16 -37.02
CA LEU A 9 -22.47 7.60 -36.35
C LEU A 9 -22.91 7.16 -34.96
N LEU A 10 -23.19 5.87 -34.78
CA LEU A 10 -23.25 5.24 -33.47
C LEU A 10 -21.82 5.27 -32.90
N GLY A 11 -21.50 6.34 -32.17
CA GLY A 11 -20.30 6.41 -31.36
C GLY A 11 -20.38 5.33 -30.30
N PHE A 12 -19.65 4.23 -30.48
CA PHE A 12 -19.34 3.31 -29.39
C PHE A 12 -18.52 4.08 -28.36
N PHE A 13 -19.16 4.58 -27.30
CA PHE A 13 -18.43 4.95 -26.10
C PHE A 13 -17.83 3.66 -25.56
N ALA A 14 -16.52 3.50 -25.73
CA ALA A 14 -15.78 2.47 -25.02
C ALA A 14 -15.98 2.71 -23.53
N ILE A 15 -16.80 1.89 -22.89
CA ILE A 15 -16.91 1.84 -21.44
C ILE A 15 -15.51 1.47 -20.95
N GLY A 16 -14.80 2.43 -20.37
CA GLY A 16 -13.43 2.23 -19.90
C GLY A 16 -13.39 1.01 -18.99
N LYS A 17 -12.49 0.06 -19.27
CA LYS A 17 -12.33 -1.16 -18.47
C LYS A 17 -12.20 -0.76 -16.99
N SER A 18 -13.16 -1.18 -16.18
CA SER A 18 -13.07 -1.04 -14.73
C SER A 18 -11.88 -1.86 -14.24
N GLN A 19 -10.95 -1.22 -13.55
CA GLN A 19 -9.81 -1.90 -12.97
C GLN A 19 -9.37 -1.22 -11.69
N VAL A 20 -9.15 -2.01 -10.66
CA VAL A 20 -8.67 -1.56 -9.36
C VAL A 20 -7.49 -2.45 -8.96
N LEU A 21 -6.38 -1.81 -8.62
CA LEU A 21 -5.18 -2.48 -8.11
C LEU A 21 -5.35 -2.76 -6.61
N SER A 22 -4.86 -3.90 -6.17
CA SER A 22 -4.92 -4.33 -4.77
C SER A 22 -3.79 -3.70 -3.94
N VAL A 23 -3.73 -2.38 -3.89
CA VAL A 23 -2.82 -1.68 -2.96
C VAL A 23 -3.26 -1.92 -1.51
N PRO A 24 -2.35 -1.99 -0.53
CA PRO A 24 -2.75 -2.06 0.88
C PRO A 24 -3.42 -0.76 1.32
N GLN A 25 -4.27 -0.84 2.34
CA GLN A 25 -4.74 0.35 3.04
C GLN A 25 -3.69 0.72 4.09
N THR A 26 -3.25 1.98 4.08
CA THR A 26 -2.17 2.44 4.96
C THR A 26 -2.56 3.78 5.57
N ILE A 27 -2.75 3.82 6.89
CA ILE A 27 -3.01 5.07 7.62
C ILE A 27 -1.69 5.64 8.12
N GLN A 28 -1.50 6.95 8.01
CA GLN A 28 -0.32 7.65 8.49
C GLN A 28 -0.16 7.48 10.00
N GLU A 29 1.08 7.28 10.46
CA GLU A 29 1.37 7.08 11.88
C GLU A 29 1.58 8.41 12.63
N GLN A 30 1.73 9.52 11.90
CA GLN A 30 1.94 10.87 12.43
C GLN A 30 1.21 11.90 11.57
N ASP A 31 0.87 13.05 12.15
CA ASP A 31 0.08 14.11 11.49
C ASP A 31 0.71 14.65 10.19
N GLN A 32 2.04 14.61 10.07
CA GLN A 32 2.76 15.12 8.89
C GLN A 32 3.32 13.99 8.00
N TRP A 33 2.87 12.76 8.16
CA TRP A 33 3.45 11.57 7.50
C TRP A 33 2.63 11.00 6.34
N CYS A 34 1.73 11.79 5.75
CA CYS A 34 1.01 11.38 4.53
C CYS A 34 1.97 10.90 3.42
N TRP A 35 3.14 11.51 3.29
CA TRP A 35 4.18 11.11 2.33
C TRP A 35 4.82 9.76 2.66
N ALA A 36 5.02 9.44 3.95
CA ALA A 36 5.59 8.17 4.37
C ALA A 36 4.57 7.04 4.17
N ALA A 37 3.30 7.27 4.50
CA ALA A 37 2.20 6.33 4.28
C ALA A 37 1.91 6.08 2.79
N ALA A 38 1.92 7.13 1.96
CA ALA A 38 1.79 7.00 0.52
C ALA A 38 2.97 6.20 -0.07
N SER A 39 4.20 6.48 0.37
CA SER A 39 5.39 5.71 -0.03
C SER A 39 5.29 4.25 0.38
N LYS A 40 4.90 3.96 1.63
CA LYS A 40 4.68 2.62 2.16
C LYS A 40 3.66 1.86 1.31
N THR A 41 2.54 2.48 0.97
CA THR A 41 1.49 1.86 0.14
C THR A 41 2.03 1.39 -1.20
N VAL A 42 2.83 2.22 -1.85
CA VAL A 42 3.46 1.89 -3.13
C VAL A 42 4.52 0.81 -2.94
N LEU A 43 5.41 0.95 -1.96
CA LEU A 43 6.49 0.00 -1.69
C LEU A 43 5.95 -1.40 -1.38
N ASP A 44 4.97 -1.50 -0.47
CA ASP A 44 4.29 -2.74 -0.13
C ASP A 44 3.62 -3.35 -1.37
N TYR A 45 2.94 -2.55 -2.20
CA TYR A 45 2.34 -3.01 -3.46
C TYR A 45 3.37 -3.47 -4.50
N TYR A 46 4.60 -2.98 -4.46
CA TYR A 46 5.70 -3.44 -5.32
C TYR A 46 6.49 -4.61 -4.72
N GLY A 47 6.12 -5.09 -3.54
CA GLY A 47 6.78 -6.22 -2.86
C GLY A 47 7.99 -5.84 -2.02
N TYR A 48 8.12 -4.56 -1.63
CA TYR A 48 9.22 -4.04 -0.80
C TYR A 48 8.70 -3.48 0.53
N PRO A 49 8.13 -4.31 1.42
CA PRO A 49 7.44 -3.80 2.59
C PRO A 49 8.34 -2.97 3.50
N LYS A 50 7.84 -1.81 3.95
CA LYS A 50 8.55 -0.89 4.86
C LYS A 50 7.65 -0.29 5.92
N GLN A 51 8.21 0.03 7.09
CA GLN A 51 7.52 0.82 8.11
C GLN A 51 7.62 2.32 7.80
N GLN A 52 6.64 3.11 8.22
CA GLN A 52 6.67 4.56 7.95
C GLN A 52 7.84 5.25 8.65
N CYS A 53 8.20 4.79 9.86
CA CYS A 53 9.33 5.35 10.58
C CYS A 53 10.68 5.06 9.88
N GLU A 54 10.84 3.92 9.20
CA GLU A 54 12.04 3.60 8.40
C GLU A 54 12.13 4.51 7.17
N ILE A 55 10.98 4.76 6.53
CA ILE A 55 10.86 5.72 5.44
C ILE A 55 11.22 7.13 5.92
N ALA A 56 10.72 7.51 7.09
CA ALA A 56 11.01 8.79 7.70
C ALA A 56 12.50 8.95 8.05
N GLU A 57 13.12 7.90 8.56
CA GLU A 57 14.55 7.88 8.88
C GLU A 57 15.45 8.05 7.65
N TYR A 58 15.06 7.47 6.51
CA TYR A 58 15.75 7.72 5.24
C TYR A 58 15.70 9.20 4.87
N THR A 59 14.54 9.85 4.94
CA THR A 59 14.44 11.28 4.69
C THR A 59 15.24 12.08 5.70
N ARG A 60 15.16 11.77 7.01
CA ARG A 60 15.93 12.44 8.08
C ARG A 60 17.42 12.50 7.77
N THR A 61 17.97 11.44 7.18
CA THR A 61 19.40 11.29 6.90
C THR A 61 19.83 11.79 5.53
N THR A 62 18.91 12.07 4.61
CA THR A 62 19.23 12.43 3.22
C THR A 62 18.70 13.80 2.79
N ALA A 63 17.62 14.27 3.42
CA ALA A 63 17.04 15.57 3.14
C ALA A 63 17.97 16.70 3.55
N THR A 64 18.09 17.70 2.68
CA THR A 64 18.91 18.90 2.93
C THR A 64 18.07 20.15 3.15
N PHE A 65 16.74 20.06 2.95
CA PHE A 65 15.82 21.19 3.02
C PHE A 65 15.35 21.52 4.46
N HIS A 66 15.61 20.63 5.42
CA HIS A 66 15.21 20.80 6.81
C HIS A 66 16.18 20.05 7.73
N ASN A 67 16.43 20.60 8.93
CA ASN A 67 17.20 19.91 9.97
C ASN A 67 16.24 19.06 10.82
N PHE A 68 16.12 17.78 10.49
CA PHE A 68 15.28 16.84 11.21
C PHE A 68 15.88 16.34 12.54
N GLY A 69 17.02 16.89 12.97
CA GLY A 69 17.70 16.50 14.21
C GLY A 69 18.42 15.15 14.15
N SER A 70 18.98 14.73 15.29
CA SER A 70 19.79 13.51 15.42
C SER A 70 19.02 12.30 15.95
N THR A 71 17.84 12.51 16.55
CA THR A 71 17.01 11.43 17.10
C THR A 71 16.40 10.60 15.96
N LYS A 72 16.53 9.28 16.04
CA LYS A 72 15.97 8.37 15.02
C LYS A 72 14.45 8.44 14.99
N CYS A 73 13.86 8.47 13.79
CA CYS A 73 12.41 8.61 13.62
C CYS A 73 11.61 7.45 14.21
N CYS A 74 12.15 6.23 14.22
CA CYS A 74 11.53 5.07 14.86
C CYS A 74 11.61 5.07 16.39
N ILE A 75 12.43 5.93 16.99
CA ILE A 75 12.51 6.10 18.45
C ILE A 75 11.55 7.21 18.89
N SER A 76 11.59 8.35 18.23
CA SER A 76 10.70 9.47 18.52
C SER A 76 10.49 10.34 17.28
N ALA A 77 9.32 10.20 16.66
CA ALA A 77 8.95 11.03 15.51
C ALA A 77 8.77 12.50 15.89
N SER A 78 8.31 12.78 17.12
CA SER A 78 8.12 14.15 17.62
C SER A 78 9.43 14.90 17.83
N ALA A 79 10.58 14.22 17.85
CA ALA A 79 11.90 14.82 17.98
C ALA A 79 12.47 15.43 16.67
N GLY A 80 11.62 15.67 15.66
CA GLY A 80 11.97 16.37 14.41
C GLY A 80 11.47 15.70 13.14
N CYS A 81 11.11 14.41 13.19
CA CYS A 81 10.67 13.68 11.99
C CYS A 81 9.20 13.89 11.62
N ASN A 82 8.33 14.30 12.55
CA ASN A 82 6.93 14.63 12.27
C ASN A 82 6.84 15.97 11.51
N TYR A 83 7.24 15.93 10.24
CA TYR A 83 7.36 17.07 9.36
C TYR A 83 6.97 16.71 7.92
N TRP A 84 6.53 17.70 7.16
CA TRP A 84 6.09 17.51 5.78
C TRP A 84 7.27 17.18 4.84
N ASN A 85 6.97 16.71 3.64
CA ASN A 85 7.99 16.36 2.64
C ASN A 85 7.52 16.63 1.21
N TYR A 86 8.44 16.56 0.26
CA TYR A 86 8.22 16.77 -1.16
C TYR A 86 7.80 15.48 -1.89
N LEU A 87 7.01 15.64 -2.95
CA LEU A 87 6.67 14.56 -3.88
C LEU A 87 7.90 14.08 -4.67
N SER A 88 8.70 15.04 -5.17
CA SER A 88 9.85 14.82 -6.06
C SER A 88 10.77 16.03 -6.08
N GLY A 89 11.97 15.89 -6.64
CA GLY A 89 12.90 17.01 -6.90
C GLY A 89 13.71 17.52 -5.70
N SER A 90 13.43 17.03 -4.49
CA SER A 90 14.21 17.32 -3.29
C SER A 90 14.75 16.01 -2.69
N SER A 91 15.94 16.05 -2.10
CA SER A 91 16.51 14.87 -1.45
C SER A 91 15.60 14.36 -0.33
N GLY A 92 15.43 13.05 -0.26
CA GLY A 92 14.52 12.42 0.70
C GLY A 92 13.03 12.52 0.34
N SER A 93 12.67 13.05 -0.83
CA SER A 93 11.28 13.06 -1.35
C SER A 93 10.72 11.66 -1.61
N ILE A 94 9.39 11.55 -1.84
CA ILE A 94 8.73 10.28 -2.21
C ILE A 94 9.44 9.61 -3.39
N GLN A 95 9.81 10.37 -4.43
CA GLN A 95 10.61 9.86 -5.54
C GLN A 95 11.91 9.17 -5.09
N ASN A 96 12.68 9.77 -4.18
CA ASN A 96 13.93 9.18 -3.70
C ASN A 96 13.68 7.98 -2.79
N ILE A 97 12.65 8.02 -1.94
CA ILE A 97 12.24 6.91 -1.08
C ILE A 97 11.92 5.67 -1.92
N LEU A 98 11.09 5.82 -2.95
CA LEU A 98 10.68 4.72 -3.83
C LEU A 98 11.86 4.14 -4.63
N SER A 99 12.76 5.00 -5.11
CA SER A 99 13.99 4.58 -5.77
C SER A 99 14.91 3.82 -4.81
N ASN A 100 15.13 4.35 -3.61
CA ASN A 100 16.04 3.78 -2.61
C ASN A 100 15.60 2.40 -2.13
N PHE A 101 14.33 2.25 -1.73
CA PHE A 101 13.87 1.01 -1.10
C PHE A 101 13.37 -0.05 -2.07
N GLY A 102 12.89 0.34 -3.25
CA GLY A 102 12.29 -0.59 -4.22
C GLY A 102 12.91 -0.56 -5.61
N SER A 103 13.92 0.28 -5.86
CA SER A 103 14.41 0.56 -7.23
C SER A 103 13.26 0.91 -8.18
N ILE A 104 12.24 1.58 -7.66
CA ILE A 104 11.04 1.98 -8.41
C ILE A 104 11.34 3.32 -9.06
N THR A 105 11.42 3.31 -10.39
CA THR A 105 11.61 4.52 -11.17
C THR A 105 10.28 5.26 -11.35
N THR A 106 10.33 6.58 -11.26
CA THR A 106 9.14 7.44 -11.33
C THR A 106 9.33 8.63 -12.28
N SER A 107 8.21 9.24 -12.67
CA SER A 107 8.14 10.48 -13.44
C SER A 107 7.14 11.42 -12.80
N SER A 108 7.58 12.65 -12.48
CA SER A 108 6.75 13.68 -11.84
C SER A 108 6.21 14.68 -12.85
N SER A 109 5.00 15.17 -12.62
CA SER A 109 4.40 16.29 -13.38
C SER A 109 3.61 17.24 -12.48
N ASN A 110 3.51 18.51 -12.89
CA ASN A 110 2.74 19.54 -12.19
C ASN A 110 1.31 19.62 -12.74
N SER A 111 0.64 18.48 -12.81
CA SER A 111 -0.71 18.35 -13.36
C SER A 111 -1.40 17.09 -12.85
N SER A 112 -2.74 17.10 -12.90
CA SER A 112 -3.55 15.89 -12.78
C SER A 112 -3.41 15.01 -14.02
N LEU A 113 -3.52 13.69 -13.84
CA LEU A 113 -3.67 12.77 -14.97
C LEU A 113 -5.10 12.85 -15.52
N THR A 114 -5.27 12.70 -16.84
CA THR A 114 -6.60 12.49 -17.43
C THR A 114 -7.12 11.08 -17.12
N LEU A 115 -8.43 10.85 -17.21
CA LEU A 115 -9.01 9.50 -17.07
C LEU A 115 -8.37 8.44 -18.00
N SER A 116 -7.98 8.84 -19.21
CA SER A 116 -7.27 7.96 -20.16
C SER A 116 -5.86 7.62 -19.68
N GLN A 117 -5.14 8.61 -19.15
CA GLN A 117 -3.82 8.39 -18.54
C GLN A 117 -3.92 7.51 -17.29
N ILE A 118 -4.90 7.74 -16.42
CA ILE A 118 -5.18 6.87 -15.26
C ILE A 118 -5.43 5.44 -15.73
N SER A 119 -6.32 5.24 -16.71
CA SER A 119 -6.60 3.93 -17.29
C SER A 119 -5.33 3.25 -17.83
N THR A 120 -4.43 4.02 -18.44
CA THR A 120 -3.14 3.53 -18.93
C THR A 120 -2.21 3.10 -17.78
N GLU A 121 -2.08 3.87 -16.71
CA GLU A 121 -1.27 3.47 -15.55
C GLU A 121 -1.84 2.23 -14.86
N ILE A 122 -3.16 2.21 -14.63
CA ILE A 122 -3.83 1.10 -13.96
C ILE A 122 -3.76 -0.19 -14.80
N SER A 123 -3.99 -0.13 -16.12
CA SER A 123 -3.84 -1.31 -17.00
C SER A 123 -2.43 -1.89 -16.97
N ASN A 124 -1.42 -1.03 -16.85
CA ASN A 124 -0.03 -1.42 -16.63
C ASN A 124 0.30 -1.86 -15.20
N LYS A 125 -0.71 -1.98 -14.33
CA LYS A 125 -0.58 -2.38 -12.92
C LYS A 125 0.22 -1.39 -12.08
N ARG A 126 0.26 -0.11 -12.48
CA ARG A 126 1.01 0.95 -11.80
C ARG A 126 0.05 1.87 -11.05
N PRO A 127 0.10 1.93 -9.71
CA PRO A 127 -0.52 3.03 -8.97
C PRO A 127 0.26 4.34 -9.26
N PHE A 128 -0.26 5.45 -8.76
CA PHE A 128 0.39 6.76 -8.87
C PHE A 128 0.10 7.57 -7.60
N VAL A 129 1.01 8.46 -7.23
CA VAL A 129 0.81 9.36 -6.08
C VAL A 129 0.25 10.68 -6.57
N ILE A 130 -0.80 11.13 -5.92
CA ILE A 130 -1.49 12.40 -6.14
C ILE A 130 -1.03 13.36 -5.05
N ARG A 131 -0.64 14.59 -5.43
CA ARG A 131 -0.55 15.70 -4.47
C ARG A 131 -1.79 16.57 -4.57
N TRP A 132 -2.62 16.51 -3.55
CA TRP A 132 -3.61 17.53 -3.30
C TRP A 132 -2.95 18.75 -2.65
N GLY A 133 -3.19 19.93 -3.23
CA GLY A 133 -2.87 21.21 -2.62
C GLY A 133 -4.16 21.79 -2.04
N TRP A 134 -4.12 22.16 -0.76
CA TRP A 134 -5.26 22.77 -0.08
C TRP A 134 -5.39 24.25 -0.45
N ALA A 135 -6.62 24.75 -0.52
CA ALA A 135 -6.89 26.17 -0.74
C ALA A 135 -6.26 27.06 0.36
N ALA A 136 -6.21 26.55 1.60
CA ALA A 136 -5.58 27.22 2.75
C ALA A 136 -4.04 27.12 2.78
N GLY A 137 -3.42 26.45 1.80
CA GLY A 137 -1.99 26.18 1.76
C GLY A 137 -1.60 24.82 2.35
N GLY A 138 -0.38 24.37 2.03
CA GLY A 138 0.08 23.01 2.34
C GLY A 138 -0.33 22.00 1.28
N GLY A 139 -0.49 20.74 1.69
CA GLY A 139 -0.97 19.68 0.81
C GLY A 139 -1.04 18.32 1.48
N HIS A 140 -1.47 17.33 0.70
CA HIS A 140 -1.68 15.96 1.14
C HIS A 140 -1.37 14.99 0.01
N PHE A 141 -0.85 13.82 0.36
CA PHE A 141 -0.50 12.79 -0.61
C PHE A 141 -1.44 11.61 -0.48
N VAL A 142 -2.11 11.27 -1.58
CA VAL A 142 -2.97 10.08 -1.69
C VAL A 142 -2.49 9.20 -2.84
N VAL A 143 -2.84 7.92 -2.84
CA VAL A 143 -2.38 6.97 -3.86
C VAL A 143 -3.56 6.55 -4.75
N GLY A 144 -3.56 7.00 -6.00
CA GLY A 144 -4.50 6.54 -7.01
C GLY A 144 -4.20 5.10 -7.42
N HIS A 145 -5.22 4.24 -7.37
CA HIS A 145 -5.04 2.80 -7.58
C HIS A 145 -6.17 2.14 -8.38
N GLY A 146 -7.12 2.89 -8.94
CA GLY A 146 -8.12 2.31 -9.82
C GLY A 146 -8.96 3.32 -10.57
N VAL A 147 -9.69 2.84 -11.57
CA VAL A 147 -10.61 3.63 -12.38
C VAL A 147 -11.79 2.77 -12.82
N SER A 148 -13.00 3.34 -12.82
CA SER A 148 -14.21 2.70 -13.33
C SER A 148 -15.17 3.76 -13.85
N GLY A 149 -15.38 3.80 -15.17
CA GLY A 149 -16.12 4.90 -15.79
C GLY A 149 -15.49 6.25 -15.46
N ASN A 150 -16.26 7.14 -14.84
CA ASN A 150 -15.78 8.46 -14.41
C ASN A 150 -15.25 8.48 -12.97
N ASN A 151 -15.16 7.35 -12.29
CA ASN A 151 -14.70 7.27 -10.91
C ASN A 151 -13.23 6.87 -10.82
N VAL A 152 -12.52 7.46 -9.86
CA VAL A 152 -11.14 7.14 -9.51
C VAL A 152 -11.13 6.56 -8.10
N TYR A 153 -10.38 5.48 -7.93
CA TYR A 153 -10.15 4.83 -6.65
C TYR A 153 -8.82 5.30 -6.09
N TYR A 154 -8.79 5.72 -4.84
CA TYR A 154 -7.59 6.23 -4.19
C TYR A 154 -7.50 5.78 -2.72
N MET A 155 -6.29 5.67 -2.22
CA MET A 155 -5.97 5.42 -0.81
C MET A 155 -5.55 6.74 -0.17
N ASP A 156 -6.35 7.21 0.77
CA ASP A 156 -6.09 8.37 1.62
C ASP A 156 -5.47 7.89 2.95
N PRO A 157 -4.24 8.32 3.26
CA PRO A 157 -3.57 7.90 4.48
C PRO A 157 -4.01 8.67 5.73
N TRP A 158 -4.89 9.66 5.66
CA TRP A 158 -5.29 10.43 6.84
C TRP A 158 -6.01 9.56 7.90
N PHE A 159 -5.94 9.97 9.16
CA PHE A 159 -6.55 9.23 10.26
C PHE A 159 -8.06 9.07 10.07
N GLY A 160 -8.54 7.82 10.11
CA GLY A 160 -9.96 7.49 9.96
C GLY A 160 -10.45 7.38 8.51
N GLU A 161 -9.60 7.68 7.52
CA GLU A 161 -9.91 7.52 6.10
C GLU A 161 -9.57 6.10 5.62
N GLY A 162 -8.91 5.96 4.46
CA GLY A 162 -8.52 4.68 3.89
C GLY A 162 -8.76 4.63 2.39
N LYS A 163 -9.41 3.57 1.88
CA LYS A 163 -9.71 3.45 0.45
C LYS A 163 -11.04 4.11 0.11
N HIS A 164 -11.03 4.99 -0.88
CA HIS A 164 -12.20 5.75 -1.34
C HIS A 164 -12.43 5.59 -2.84
N ILE A 165 -13.64 5.96 -3.25
CA ILE A 165 -14.08 6.05 -4.64
C ILE A 165 -14.78 7.39 -4.79
N SER A 166 -14.28 8.23 -5.69
CA SER A 166 -14.89 9.52 -5.99
C SER A 166 -14.91 9.77 -7.49
N THR A 167 -15.74 10.71 -7.93
CA THR A 167 -15.74 11.13 -9.33
C THR A 167 -14.40 11.78 -9.67
N TYR A 168 -13.94 11.60 -10.91
CA TYR A 168 -12.71 12.18 -11.42
C TYR A 168 -12.67 13.70 -11.21
N SER A 169 -13.78 14.38 -11.46
CA SER A 169 -13.90 15.83 -11.26
C SER A 169 -13.61 16.22 -9.81
N TRP A 170 -14.18 15.49 -8.84
CA TRP A 170 -13.94 15.76 -7.41
C TRP A 170 -12.49 15.47 -7.02
N VAL A 171 -11.90 14.36 -7.51
CA VAL A 171 -10.49 14.04 -7.26
C VAL A 171 -9.55 15.11 -7.83
N VAL A 172 -9.91 15.72 -8.96
CA VAL A 172 -9.16 16.84 -9.55
C VAL A 172 -9.32 18.11 -8.73
N ALA A 173 -10.54 18.50 -8.36
CA ALA A 173 -10.79 19.65 -7.49
C ALA A 173 -12.23 19.65 -6.94
N ASP A 174 -12.40 20.14 -5.71
CA ASP A 174 -13.71 20.33 -5.08
C ASP A 174 -13.90 21.72 -4.43
N GLY A 175 -12.91 22.60 -4.59
CA GLY A 175 -12.87 23.93 -3.97
C GLY A 175 -12.08 23.96 -2.66
N ASN A 176 -11.95 22.84 -1.95
CA ASN A 176 -11.06 22.70 -0.79
C ASN A 176 -9.67 22.20 -1.21
N HIS A 177 -9.59 21.25 -2.16
CA HIS A 177 -8.33 20.82 -2.76
C HIS A 177 -8.27 20.98 -4.27
N THR A 178 -7.04 20.93 -4.77
CA THR A 178 -6.71 20.74 -6.19
C THR A 178 -5.64 19.66 -6.34
N TRP A 179 -5.79 18.74 -7.30
CA TRP A 179 -4.73 17.83 -7.74
C TRP A 179 -3.67 18.61 -8.50
N THR A 180 -2.64 19.02 -7.76
CA THR A 180 -1.59 19.91 -8.27
C THR A 180 -0.43 19.18 -8.93
N HIS A 181 -0.07 17.99 -8.42
CA HIS A 181 1.08 17.24 -8.93
C HIS A 181 0.80 15.74 -8.96
N THR A 182 1.48 15.03 -9.84
CA THR A 182 1.44 13.57 -9.95
C THR A 182 2.85 13.01 -9.89
N LEU A 183 3.01 11.89 -9.19
CA LEU A 183 4.18 11.01 -9.33
C LEU A 183 3.72 9.67 -9.91
N LYS A 184 4.10 9.42 -11.16
CA LYS A 184 3.80 8.17 -11.85
C LYS A 184 4.95 7.20 -11.70
N MET A 185 4.62 5.92 -11.63
CA MET A 185 5.60 4.85 -11.65
C MET A 185 5.88 4.56 -13.13
N THR A 186 7.13 4.37 -13.51
CA THR A 186 7.50 4.05 -14.90
C THR A 186 7.82 2.58 -15.10
N LYS A 187 8.04 1.85 -14.01
CA LYS A 187 8.27 0.41 -14.00
C LYS A 187 7.00 -0.32 -13.51
N ASN A 188 6.63 -1.38 -14.22
CA ASN A 188 5.57 -2.28 -13.77
C ASN A 188 6.06 -3.09 -12.54
N PRO A 189 5.18 -3.45 -11.59
CA PRO A 189 5.57 -4.32 -10.48
C PRO A 189 6.04 -5.69 -11.00
N ASN A 190 7.13 -6.22 -10.42
CA ASN A 190 7.63 -7.55 -10.75
C ASN A 190 6.65 -8.60 -10.19
N ARG A 191 6.06 -9.42 -11.08
CA ARG A 191 4.98 -10.36 -10.74
C ARG A 191 5.43 -11.71 -10.16
N THR A 192 6.69 -11.91 -9.82
CA THR A 192 7.11 -13.19 -9.20
C THR A 192 6.53 -13.43 -7.81
N THR A 193 5.95 -12.41 -7.17
CA THR A 193 5.30 -12.51 -5.84
C THR A 193 3.80 -12.22 -5.85
N PHE A 194 3.16 -12.10 -7.02
CA PHE A 194 1.72 -11.83 -7.14
C PHE A 194 0.99 -12.96 -7.88
N LYS A 195 0.84 -14.13 -7.24
CA LYS A 195 -0.33 -14.97 -7.50
C LYS A 195 -1.56 -14.26 -6.92
N GLN A 196 -2.08 -13.29 -7.65
CA GLN A 196 -3.43 -12.81 -7.41
C GLN A 196 -4.38 -13.84 -8.00
N SER A 197 -5.24 -14.41 -7.16
CA SER A 197 -6.38 -15.23 -7.52
C SER A 197 -7.25 -14.50 -8.54
N GLN A 198 -7.04 -14.82 -9.82
CA GLN A 198 -8.10 -14.84 -10.80
C GLN A 198 -8.12 -16.25 -11.36
N ALA A 199 -9.27 -16.89 -11.20
CA ALA A 199 -9.53 -18.23 -11.70
C ALA A 199 -9.48 -18.21 -13.23
N GLU A 200 -8.43 -18.75 -13.81
CA GLU A 200 -8.45 -19.42 -15.11
C GLU A 200 -7.53 -20.65 -15.02
N ASN A 201 -8.03 -21.75 -15.60
CA ASN A 201 -7.61 -23.12 -15.37
C ASN A 201 -6.17 -23.47 -15.82
N ASN A 202 -5.62 -24.45 -15.09
CA ASN A 202 -4.51 -25.34 -15.44
C ASN A 202 -3.10 -24.70 -15.54
N ASP A 203 -2.35 -24.76 -14.44
CA ASP A 203 -1.22 -25.68 -14.31
C ASP A 203 -0.57 -25.57 -12.91
N ALA A 204 -0.20 -26.72 -12.36
CA ALA A 204 0.15 -26.93 -10.96
C ALA A 204 1.37 -26.11 -10.50
N VAL A 205 1.18 -25.27 -9.47
CA VAL A 205 2.26 -24.77 -8.62
C VAL A 205 1.74 -24.78 -7.18
N SER A 206 2.26 -25.75 -6.41
CA SER A 206 2.02 -25.99 -4.99
C SER A 206 2.02 -24.71 -4.15
N THR A 207 0.92 -24.47 -3.42
CA THR A 207 0.86 -23.57 -2.27
C THR A 207 0.82 -24.46 -1.05
N SER A 208 1.92 -24.54 -0.29
CA SER A 208 1.99 -25.33 0.93
C SER A 208 0.94 -24.84 1.93
N ALA A 209 -0.12 -25.63 2.13
CA ALA A 209 -1.24 -25.27 2.98
C ALA A 209 -0.78 -25.17 4.44
N THR A 210 -0.96 -24.02 5.08
CA THR A 210 -0.72 -23.86 6.52
C THR A 210 -2.05 -23.70 7.24
N GLU A 211 -2.37 -24.63 8.14
CA GLU A 211 -3.62 -24.65 8.91
C GLU A 211 -3.36 -24.26 10.37
N ILE A 212 -4.23 -23.41 10.92
CA ILE A 212 -4.23 -23.04 12.35
C ILE A 212 -5.48 -23.59 13.02
N SER A 213 -5.31 -24.30 14.14
CA SER A 213 -6.43 -24.86 14.90
C SER A 213 -6.17 -24.91 16.42
N PRO A 214 -7.17 -24.66 17.29
CA PRO A 214 -8.52 -24.20 16.96
C PRO A 214 -8.51 -22.75 16.44
N ASN A 215 -9.49 -22.42 15.61
CA ASN A 215 -9.75 -21.06 15.16
C ASN A 215 -11.27 -20.84 15.10
N PRO A 216 -11.88 -20.05 15.98
CA PRO A 216 -11.24 -19.18 16.99
C PRO A 216 -10.45 -19.94 18.08
N ALA A 217 -9.43 -19.28 18.63
CA ALA A 217 -8.52 -19.81 19.64
C ALA A 217 -8.72 -19.11 20.97
N LYS A 218 -8.69 -19.88 22.08
CA LYS A 218 -8.81 -19.32 23.43
C LYS A 218 -7.46 -19.28 24.14
N ASP A 219 -6.86 -20.44 24.38
CA ASP A 219 -5.62 -20.56 25.16
C ASP A 219 -4.43 -21.01 24.30
N PHE A 220 -4.68 -21.84 23.28
CA PHE A 220 -3.63 -22.44 22.46
C PHE A 220 -4.01 -22.50 20.99
N ILE A 221 -2.99 -22.50 20.12
CA ILE A 221 -3.09 -22.85 18.70
C ILE A 221 -2.09 -23.93 18.31
N ASN A 222 -2.43 -24.69 17.28
CA ASN A 222 -1.58 -25.63 16.57
C ASN A 222 -1.40 -25.13 15.15
N ILE A 223 -0.18 -25.24 14.63
CA ILE A 223 0.15 -24.89 13.25
C ILE A 223 0.57 -26.16 12.54
N LYS A 224 -0.17 -26.54 11.50
CA LYS A 224 0.24 -27.57 10.55
C LYS A 224 0.79 -26.88 9.31
N SER A 225 2.01 -27.22 8.93
CA SER A 225 2.63 -26.75 7.69
C SER A 225 3.35 -27.91 7.01
N GLU A 226 3.34 -27.93 5.68
CA GLU A 226 4.14 -28.89 4.91
C GLU A 226 5.63 -28.55 4.96
N SER A 227 5.98 -27.29 5.25
CA SER A 227 7.35 -26.81 5.39
C SER A 227 7.80 -26.88 6.85
N GLU A 228 9.09 -27.17 7.07
CA GLU A 228 9.67 -27.14 8.41
C GLU A 228 9.78 -25.68 8.89
N ILE A 229 9.18 -25.37 10.04
CA ILE A 229 9.14 -24.02 10.60
C ILE A 229 10.25 -23.86 11.65
N SER A 230 11.00 -22.76 11.54
CA SER A 230 12.08 -22.39 12.45
C SER A 230 11.63 -21.41 13.55
N SER A 231 10.78 -20.45 13.21
CA SER A 231 10.28 -19.44 14.15
C SER A 231 8.90 -18.90 13.76
N TYR A 232 8.26 -18.22 14.71
CA TYR A 232 7.01 -17.51 14.47
C TYR A 232 6.95 -16.16 15.22
N THR A 233 6.12 -15.25 14.73
CA THR A 233 5.74 -13.98 15.37
C THR A 233 4.25 -13.74 15.23
N PHE A 234 3.66 -13.02 16.19
CA PHE A 234 2.26 -12.60 16.11
C PHE A 234 2.16 -11.10 15.89
N THR A 235 1.26 -10.70 15.00
CA THR A 235 0.89 -9.31 14.75
C THR A 235 -0.61 -9.14 14.95
N SER A 236 -1.02 -8.26 15.87
CA SER A 236 -2.42 -7.86 15.98
C SER A 236 -2.80 -6.96 14.81
N LEU A 237 -3.99 -7.16 14.22
CA LEU A 237 -4.52 -6.25 13.20
C LEU A 237 -4.98 -4.90 13.76
N ASN A 238 -5.14 -4.79 15.08
CA ASN A 238 -5.69 -3.61 15.74
C ASN A 238 -4.65 -2.78 16.53
N GLY A 239 -3.38 -3.19 16.57
CA GLY A 239 -2.33 -2.48 17.31
C GLY A 239 -0.94 -3.03 17.04
N ASN A 240 -0.01 -2.15 16.67
CA ASN A 240 1.38 -2.44 16.29
C ASN A 240 2.24 -2.92 17.46
N THR A 241 2.00 -4.12 17.98
CA THR A 241 2.95 -4.77 18.88
C THR A 241 3.24 -6.17 18.36
N PRO A 242 4.35 -6.36 17.63
CA PRO A 242 4.86 -7.70 17.35
C PRO A 242 5.14 -8.39 18.68
N VAL A 243 4.56 -9.57 18.87
CA VAL A 243 5.05 -10.48 19.90
C VAL A 243 6.33 -11.08 19.33
N LYS A 244 7.45 -10.87 20.03
CA LYS A 244 8.84 -11.19 19.59
C LYS A 244 8.96 -12.57 18.93
N ASP A 245 9.98 -12.72 18.08
CA ASP A 245 10.37 -14.00 17.48
C ASP A 245 10.47 -15.11 18.54
N GLN A 246 9.68 -16.16 18.36
CA GLN A 246 9.75 -17.38 19.17
C GLN A 246 10.19 -18.55 18.31
N LYS A 247 11.01 -19.43 18.89
CA LYS A 247 11.42 -20.68 18.24
C LYS A 247 10.20 -21.56 18.06
N PHE A 248 10.01 -22.10 16.86
CA PHE A 248 8.96 -23.07 16.62
C PHE A 248 9.41 -24.47 17.07
N GLU A 249 8.55 -25.16 17.81
CA GLU A 249 8.75 -26.55 18.19
C GLU A 249 7.61 -27.38 17.61
N LYS A 250 7.96 -28.31 16.72
CA LYS A 250 7.00 -29.18 16.05
C LYS A 250 6.21 -29.99 17.08
N ASP A 251 4.91 -30.15 16.83
CA ASP A 251 3.96 -30.90 17.67
C ASP A 251 3.72 -30.34 19.08
N LYS A 252 4.21 -29.13 19.37
CA LYS A 252 3.83 -28.37 20.57
C LYS A 252 2.79 -27.32 20.26
N ASN A 253 1.79 -27.25 21.13
CA ASN A 253 0.81 -26.17 21.13
C ASN A 253 1.53 -24.85 21.40
N ILE A 254 1.17 -23.80 20.66
CA ILE A 254 1.61 -22.44 20.91
C ILE A 254 0.61 -21.79 21.86
N ASP A 255 1.08 -21.36 23.03
CA ASP A 255 0.30 -20.58 23.98
C ASP A 255 -0.03 -19.21 23.37
N VAL A 256 -1.32 -18.86 23.38
CA VAL A 256 -1.84 -17.56 22.94
C VAL A 256 -2.73 -16.92 24.00
N SER A 257 -2.83 -17.51 25.20
CA SER A 257 -3.69 -17.04 26.30
C SER A 257 -3.37 -15.61 26.75
N PHE A 258 -2.11 -15.18 26.56
CA PHE A 258 -1.64 -13.82 26.87
C PHE A 258 -2.12 -12.75 25.86
N LEU A 259 -2.68 -13.17 24.71
CA LEU A 259 -3.22 -12.25 23.71
C LEU A 259 -4.62 -11.78 24.12
N GLN A 260 -4.90 -10.50 23.90
CA GLN A 260 -6.24 -9.95 24.01
C GLN A 260 -7.13 -10.51 22.89
N SER A 261 -8.44 -10.54 23.10
CA SER A 261 -9.40 -10.93 22.07
C SER A 261 -9.25 -10.04 20.83
N GLY A 262 -9.17 -10.64 19.65
CA GLY A 262 -8.88 -9.89 18.43
C GLY A 262 -8.41 -10.76 17.27
N ILE A 263 -8.08 -10.12 16.16
CA ILE A 263 -7.60 -10.80 14.96
C ILE A 263 -6.09 -10.69 14.87
N TYR A 264 -5.42 -11.83 14.69
CA TYR A 264 -3.98 -11.91 14.63
C TYR A 264 -3.51 -12.56 13.33
N ILE A 265 -2.34 -12.10 12.86
CA ILE A 265 -1.54 -12.76 11.83
C ILE A 265 -0.36 -13.41 12.52
N VAL A 266 -0.20 -14.71 12.32
CA VAL A 266 1.06 -15.40 12.64
C VAL A 266 1.95 -15.39 11.41
N ASN A 267 3.16 -14.86 11.54
CA ASN A 267 4.19 -14.95 10.50
C ASN A 267 5.19 -16.02 10.93
N LEU A 268 5.34 -17.03 10.09
CA LEU A 268 6.19 -18.21 10.26
C LEU A 268 7.39 -18.04 9.34
N LYS A 269 8.57 -18.38 9.85
CA LYS A 269 9.78 -18.48 9.03
C LYS A 269 10.14 -19.95 8.87
N THR A 270 10.19 -20.44 7.65
CA THR A 270 10.61 -21.81 7.36
C THR A 270 12.13 -21.97 7.55
N ALA A 271 12.58 -23.21 7.69
CA ALA A 271 14.01 -23.53 7.86
C ALA A 271 14.86 -23.15 6.62
N ASP A 272 14.26 -23.15 5.43
CA ASP A 272 14.86 -22.68 4.17
C ASP A 272 14.77 -21.16 3.96
N GLY A 273 14.16 -20.43 4.90
CA GLY A 273 14.18 -18.97 4.97
C GLY A 273 13.01 -18.27 4.28
N GLU A 274 12.02 -19.01 3.78
CA GLU A 274 10.74 -18.45 3.33
C GLU A 274 9.90 -17.94 4.50
N ASN A 275 9.01 -16.99 4.22
CA ASN A 275 8.04 -16.51 5.21
C ASN A 275 6.63 -16.92 4.78
N ILE A 276 5.91 -17.57 5.69
CA ILE A 276 4.52 -18.00 5.53
C ILE A 276 3.68 -17.23 6.54
N SER A 277 2.53 -16.70 6.14
CA SER A 277 1.62 -16.02 7.07
C SER A 277 0.27 -16.71 7.10
N ALA A 278 -0.32 -16.81 8.28
CA ALA A 278 -1.67 -17.34 8.45
C ALA A 278 -2.44 -16.50 9.49
N LYS A 279 -3.77 -16.48 9.36
CA LYS A 279 -4.66 -15.65 10.18
C LYS A 279 -5.41 -16.52 11.20
N PHE A 280 -5.53 -16.06 12.43
CA PHE A 280 -6.44 -16.65 13.41
C PHE A 280 -7.16 -15.58 14.25
N ILE A 281 -8.25 -15.99 14.90
CA ILE A 281 -9.08 -15.16 15.77
C ILE A 281 -8.82 -15.61 17.22
N LYS A 282 -8.50 -14.66 18.11
CA LYS A 282 -8.39 -14.84 19.55
C LYS A 282 -9.71 -14.45 20.22
N GLU A 283 -10.26 -15.36 21.02
CA GLU A 283 -11.41 -15.12 21.90
C GLU A 283 -11.00 -14.54 23.24
#